data_AF-Q8ABT5-F1
#
_entry.id   AF-Q8ABT5-F1
#
_cell.length_a   1.000
_cell.length_b   1.000
_cell.length_c   1.000
_cell.angle_alpha   90.00
_cell.angle_beta   90.00
_cell.angle_gamma   90.00
#
_symmetry.space_group_name_H-M   'P 1'
#
loop_
_entity.id
_entity.type
_entity.pdbx_description
1 polymer ?
#
loop_
_entity_poly.entity_id
_entity_poly.type
_entity_poly.pdbx_seq_one_letter_code
_entity_poly.pdbx_strand_id
1 'polypeptide(L)' 'MDAHLTEEKRQLGNRRNSKMQKQVQTPLGEITVSTPRDRNSGFEP' A
#
# COMPACT_ATOMS: atom_id res chain seq x y z
N MET A 1 2.60 -3.33 5.02
CA MET A 1 3.27 -2.03 4.72
C MET A 1 4.27 -1.57 5.76
N ASP A 2 3.97 -1.58 7.07
CA ASP A 2 4.90 -1.00 8.08
C ASP A 2 6.25 -1.71 8.15
N ALA A 3 6.26 -3.04 8.07
CA ALA A 3 7.51 -3.81 7.98
C ALA A 3 8.37 -3.47 6.75
N HIS A 4 7.75 -2.97 5.66
CA HIS A 4 8.46 -2.59 4.43
C HIS A 4 9.04 -1.15 4.49
N LEU A 5 8.51 -0.28 5.37
CA LEU A 5 8.95 1.09 5.56
C LEU A 5 9.87 1.20 6.78
N THR A 6 11.05 0.59 6.68
CA THR A 6 12.13 0.68 7.68
C THR A 6 12.59 2.11 7.90
N GLU A 7 13.27 2.38 9.02
CA GLU A 7 13.76 3.71 9.34
C GLU A 7 14.69 4.25 8.24
N GLU A 8 15.60 3.42 7.75
CA GLU A 8 16.50 3.76 6.63
C GLU A 8 15.73 4.22 5.38
N LYS A 9 14.69 3.50 4.97
CA LYS A 9 13.86 3.89 3.82
C LYS A 9 13.12 5.21 4.06
N ARG A 10 12.72 5.49 5.30
CA ARG A 10 12.07 6.77 5.69
C ARG A 10 13.05 7.94 5.67
N GLN A 11 14.29 7.72 6.11
CA GLN A 11 15.37 8.70 6.03
C GLN A 11 15.75 8.99 4.58
N LEU A 12 15.73 7.97 3.71
CA LEU A 12 15.88 8.10 2.25
C LEU A 12 14.63 8.69 1.54
N GLY A 13 13.62 9.13 2.31
CA GLY A 13 12.47 9.86 1.79
C GLY A 13 11.28 9.00 1.36
N ASN A 14 11.35 7.67 1.46
CA ASN A 14 10.20 6.79 1.22
C ASN A 14 9.29 6.75 2.44
N ARG A 15 8.06 7.24 2.29
CA ARG A 15 7.04 7.27 3.34
C ARG A 15 5.74 6.72 2.78
N ARG A 16 4.77 6.47 3.66
CA ARG A 16 3.41 6.15 3.22
C ARG A 16 2.89 7.29 2.35
N ASN A 17 2.48 6.92 1.14
CA ASN A 17 1.59 7.73 0.33
C ASN A 17 0.15 7.39 0.73
N SER A 18 -0.80 8.26 0.39
CA SER A 18 -2.22 8.05 0.67
C SER A 18 -2.72 6.64 0.28
N LYS A 19 -3.89 6.26 0.80
CA LYS A 19 -4.49 4.96 0.48
C LYS A 19 -4.98 4.93 -0.98
N MET A 20 -4.85 3.78 -1.65
CA MET A 20 -5.52 3.52 -2.92
C MET A 20 -6.77 2.68 -2.68
N GLN A 21 -7.78 2.83 -3.54
CA GLN A 21 -8.94 1.93 -3.57
C GLN A 21 -8.76 0.92 -4.70
N LYS A 22 -9.09 -0.35 -4.43
CA LYS A 22 -9.10 -1.42 -5.43
C LYS A 22 -10.44 -2.14 -5.35
N GLN A 23 -11.10 -2.27 -6.48
CA GLN A 23 -12.24 -3.18 -6.64
C GLN A 23 -11.72 -4.59 -6.87
N VAL A 24 -12.20 -5.53 -6.08
CA VAL A 24 -11.81 -6.94 -6.13
C VAL A 24 -13.07 -7.76 -6.32
N GLN A 25 -13.09 -8.56 -7.39
CA GLN A 25 -14.14 -9.55 -7.60
C GLN A 25 -13.84 -10.77 -6.72
N THR A 26 -14.83 -11.17 -5.93
CA THR A 26 -14.80 -12.38 -5.12
C THR A 26 -16.02 -13.24 -5.46
N PRO A 27 -16.05 -14.53 -5.08
CA PRO A 27 -17.22 -15.38 -5.31
C PRO A 27 -18.51 -14.89 -4.64
N LEU A 28 -18.40 -14.07 -3.60
CA LEU A 28 -19.54 -13.48 -2.88
C LEU A 28 -19.97 -12.11 -3.43
N GLY A 29 -19.27 -11.61 -4.45
CA GLY A 29 -19.53 -10.32 -5.08
C GLY A 29 -18.30 -9.42 -5.15
N GLU A 30 -18.54 -8.19 -5.61
CA GLU A 30 -17.52 -7.15 -5.70
C GLU A 30 -17.32 -6.46 -4.35
N ILE A 31 -16.07 -6.36 -3.92
CA ILE A 31 -15.70 -5.62 -2.71
C ILE A 31 -14.73 -4.49 -3.06
N THR A 32 -14.86 -3.37 -2.36
CA THR A 32 -13.89 -2.27 -2.45
C THR A 32 -12.94 -2.33 -1.26
N VAL A 33 -11.64 -2.47 -1.52
CA VAL A 33 -10.60 -2.56 -0.49
C VAL A 33 -9.73 -1.30 -0.55
N SER A 34 -9.44 -0.72 0.60
CA SER A 34 -8.50 0.40 0.72
C SER A 34 -7.13 -0.12 1.15
N THR A 35 -6.14 -0.04 0.27
CA THR A 35 -4.77 -0.50 0.55
C THR A 35 -3.81 0.67 0.72
N PRO A 36 -2.91 0.64 1.72
CA PRO A 36 -1.85 1.64 1.85
C PRO A 36 -0.80 1.46 0.74
N ARG A 37 -0.23 2.56 0.25
CA ARG A 37 0.83 2.57 -0.78
C ARG A 37 2.03 3.37 -0.28
N ASP A 38 3.25 3.01 -0.68
CA ASP A 38 4.44 3.80 -0.39
C ASP A 38 4.69 4.81 -1.50
N ARG A 39 5.41 5.89 -1.20
CA ARG A 39 5.69 6.96 -2.17
C ARG A 39 6.43 6.45 -3.39
N ASN A 40 7.40 5.56 -3.18
CA ASN A 40 8.22 5.04 -4.27
C ASN A 40 7.55 3.86 -4.99
N SER A 41 6.36 3.43 -4.56
CA SER A 41 5.65 2.29 -5.11
C SER A 41 6.51 1.02 -5.19
N GLY A 42 7.40 0.83 -4.22
CA GLY A 42 8.36 -0.28 -4.19
C GLY A 42 7.86 -1.51 -3.42
N PHE A 43 6.65 -1.45 -2.87
CA PHE A 43 6.02 -2.58 -2.18
C PHE A 43 5.06 -3.34 -3.10
N GLU A 44 5.26 -4.65 -3.21
CA GLU A 44 4.29 -5.58 -3.77
C GLU A 44 3.63 -6.40 -2.64
N PRO A 45 2.29 -6.39 -2.55
CA PRO A 45 1.51 -7.06 -1.50
C PRO A 45 1.44 -8.58 -1.62
#